data_AF-A0A848GDJ8-F1
#
_entry.id   AF-A0A848GDJ8-F1
#
_cell.length_a   1.000
_cell.length_b   1.000
_cell.length_c   1.000
_cell.angle_alpha   90.00
_cell.angle_beta   90.00
_cell.angle_gamma   90.00
#
_symmetry.space_group_name_H-M   'P 1'
#
loop_
_entity.id
_entity.type
_entity.pdbx_description
1 polymer ?
#
loop_
_entity_poly.entity_id
_entity_poly.type
_entity_poly.pdbx_seq_one_letter_code
_entity_poly.pdbx_strand_id
1 'polypeptide(L)'
;MGNLHLNSGHIQDFEVEQVAEESGHIAAVVTIYTDRENAKYRVSNDDRHPDLGRIVTDLKAGLQAAKDTDADLKINEYSERMYLFVTYPNGKTEQYTGLRVQI
;
A
#
# COMPACT_ATOMS: atom_id res chain seq x y z
N MET A 1 -18.53 2.02 -9.66
CA MET A 1 -17.08 1.99 -9.36
C MET A 1 -16.77 3.20 -8.52
N GLY A 2 -16.56 3.02 -7.22
CA GLY A 2 -16.17 4.11 -6.31
C GLY A 2 -14.65 4.26 -6.37
N ASN A 3 -14.16 5.42 -6.84
CA ASN A 3 -12.75 5.74 -6.80
C ASN A 3 -12.45 6.42 -5.46
N LEU A 4 -11.82 5.71 -4.55
CA LEU A 4 -11.23 6.32 -3.37
C LEU A 4 -9.83 6.82 -3.76
N HIS A 5 -9.69 8.12 -3.98
CA HIS A 5 -8.38 8.74 -4.16
C HIS A 5 -7.77 9.03 -2.77
N LEU A 6 -6.90 8.15 -2.29
CA LEU A 6 -6.08 8.46 -1.10
C LEU A 6 -5.12 9.63 -1.31
N ASN A 7 -4.87 10.05 -2.56
CA ASN A 7 -4.03 11.19 -2.93
C ASN A 7 -4.68 12.55 -2.74
N SER A 8 -5.74 12.65 -1.95
CA SER A 8 -6.28 13.97 -1.66
C SER A 8 -5.61 14.62 -0.45
N GLY A 9 -4.84 13.88 0.35
CA GLY A 9 -4.18 14.38 1.56
C GLY A 9 -2.66 14.24 1.57
N HIS A 10 -1.99 15.04 2.41
CA HIS A 10 -0.56 14.92 2.68
C HIS A 10 -0.32 13.80 3.70
N ILE A 11 0.63 12.91 3.40
CA ILE A 11 1.02 11.83 4.31
C ILE A 11 1.73 12.46 5.53
N GLN A 12 1.12 12.31 6.70
CA GLN A 12 1.72 12.73 7.97
C GLN A 12 2.63 11.63 8.51
N ASP A 13 2.15 10.39 8.46
CA ASP A 13 2.90 9.23 8.91
C ASP A 13 2.46 7.94 8.23
N PHE A 14 3.26 6.90 8.34
CA PHE A 14 2.92 5.58 7.83
C PHE A 14 3.65 4.48 8.59
N GLU A 15 3.06 3.30 8.55
CA GLU A 15 3.60 2.08 9.14
C GLU A 15 3.51 0.96 8.11
N VAL A 16 4.60 0.21 7.92
CA VAL A 16 4.60 -0.97 7.05
C VAL A 16 5.31 -2.11 7.78
N GLU A 17 4.55 -3.15 8.08
CA GLU A 17 5.02 -4.29 8.87
C GLU A 17 4.64 -5.61 8.23
N GLN A 18 5.45 -6.64 8.50
CA GLN A 18 5.10 -8.02 8.17
C GLN A 18 4.43 -8.65 9.38
N VAL A 19 3.20 -9.10 9.21
CA VAL A 19 2.38 -9.70 10.27
C VAL A 19 2.11 -11.15 9.90
N ALA A 20 2.30 -12.06 10.86
CA ALA A 20 1.88 -13.44 10.73
C ALA A 20 0.37 -13.53 10.91
N GLU A 21 -0.32 -14.09 9.94
CA GLU A 21 -1.76 -14.34 10.00
C GLU A 21 -2.04 -15.70 10.68
N GLU A 22 -3.25 -15.86 11.22
CA GLU A 22 -3.69 -17.11 11.86
C GLU A 22 -3.59 -18.34 10.94
N SER A 23 -3.59 -18.12 9.63
CA SER A 23 -3.40 -19.16 8.61
C SER A 23 -1.96 -19.66 8.48
N GLY A 24 -1.01 -19.08 9.22
CA GLY A 24 0.43 -19.36 9.12
C GLY A 24 1.13 -18.63 7.96
N HIS A 25 0.40 -17.86 7.17
CA HIS A 25 0.97 -17.01 6.11
C HIS A 25 1.45 -15.68 6.68
N ILE A 26 2.42 -15.06 6.01
CA ILE A 26 2.89 -13.71 6.35
C ILE A 26 2.28 -12.75 5.33
N ALA A 27 1.73 -11.65 5.82
CA ALA A 27 1.22 -10.56 4.99
C ALA A 27 1.87 -9.23 5.41
N ALA A 28 2.00 -8.30 4.47
CA ALA A 28 2.39 -6.94 4.74
C ALA A 28 1.15 -6.12 5.11
N VAL A 29 1.17 -5.51 6.29
CA VAL A 29 0.16 -4.54 6.71
C VAL A 29 0.73 -3.15 6.51
N VAL A 30 0.02 -2.33 5.75
CA VAL A 30 0.39 -0.96 5.40
C VAL A 30 -0.65 -0.04 6.00
N THR A 31 -0.26 0.80 6.96
CA THR A 31 -1.12 1.85 7.51
C THR A 31 -0.58 3.20 7.06
N ILE A 32 -1.45 4.05 6.53
CA ILE A 32 -1.11 5.38 6.03
C ILE A 32 -1.99 6.38 6.77
N TYR A 33 -1.34 7.34 7.42
CA TYR A 33 -1.99 8.44 8.12
C TYR A 33 -1.84 9.72 7.29
N THR A 34 -2.97 10.31 6.89
CA THR A 34 -2.98 11.58 6.16
C THR A 34 -3.76 12.64 6.93
N ASP A 35 -3.62 13.89 6.52
CA ASP A 35 -4.39 15.02 7.06
C ASP A 35 -5.90 14.94 6.77
N ARG A 36 -6.34 14.08 5.84
CA ARG A 36 -7.75 13.93 5.45
C ARG A 36 -8.36 12.60 5.88
N GLU A 37 -7.70 11.51 5.52
CA GLU A 37 -8.21 10.15 5.74
C GLU A 37 -7.07 9.18 6.01
N ASN A 38 -7.30 8.24 6.93
CA ASN A 38 -6.36 7.17 7.17
C ASN A 38 -6.75 5.93 6.35
N ALA A 39 -5.76 5.18 5.89
CA ALA A 39 -5.98 3.95 5.17
C ALA A 39 -5.13 2.83 5.72
N LYS A 40 -5.68 1.62 5.71
CA LYS A 40 -4.96 0.41 6.08
C LYS A 40 -5.17 -0.65 5.01
N TYR A 41 -4.09 -1.27 4.58
CA TYR A 41 -4.08 -2.30 3.56
C TYR A 41 -3.40 -3.55 4.08
N ARG A 42 -3.96 -4.70 3.68
CA ARG A 42 -3.33 -6.00 3.83
C ARG A 42 -2.87 -6.45 2.45
N VAL A 43 -1.57 -6.72 2.32
CA VAL A 43 -0.91 -7.07 1.05
C VAL A 43 -0.20 -8.41 1.20
N SER A 44 -0.37 -9.29 0.22
CA SER A 44 0.34 -10.58 0.15
C SER A 44 1.29 -10.63 -1.03
N ASN A 45 2.29 -11.49 -0.89
CA ASN A 45 3.06 -11.96 -2.01
C ASN A 45 2.21 -12.87 -2.93
N ASP A 46 2.57 -12.92 -4.20
CA ASP A 46 1.98 -13.79 -5.21
C ASP A 46 3.03 -14.14 -6.27
N ASP A 47 2.64 -14.84 -7.34
CA ASP A 47 3.56 -15.25 -8.40
C ASP A 47 4.28 -14.08 -9.10
N ARG A 48 3.72 -12.87 -9.09
CA ARG A 48 4.32 -11.67 -9.68
C ARG A 48 5.33 -11.03 -8.74
N HIS A 49 5.02 -11.05 -7.45
CA HIS A 49 5.87 -10.52 -6.39
C HIS A 49 6.01 -11.56 -5.28
N PRO A 50 6.85 -12.59 -5.46
CA PRO A 50 6.96 -13.71 -4.51
C PRO A 50 7.67 -13.32 -3.21
N ASP A 51 8.48 -12.26 -3.24
CA ASP A 51 9.24 -11.75 -2.10
C ASP A 51 8.46 -10.64 -1.38
N LEU A 52 7.83 -11.00 -0.26
CA LEU A 52 7.10 -10.06 0.59
C LEU A 52 8.02 -8.99 1.21
N GLY A 53 9.27 -9.34 1.50
CA GLY A 53 10.26 -8.39 2.02
C GLY A 53 10.52 -7.27 1.02
N ARG A 54 10.65 -7.61 -0.25
CA ARG A 54 10.78 -6.63 -1.34
C ARG A 54 9.55 -5.75 -1.47
N ILE A 55 8.34 -6.31 -1.40
CA ILE A 55 7.09 -5.52 -1.41
C ILE A 55 7.10 -4.48 -0.28
N VAL A 56 7.47 -4.90 0.93
CA VAL A 56 7.57 -4.01 2.10
C VAL A 56 8.61 -2.91 1.89
N THR A 57 9.79 -3.26 1.37
CA THR A 57 10.84 -2.28 1.06
C THR A 57 10.38 -1.26 0.04
N ASP A 58 9.75 -1.70 -1.05
CA ASP A 58 9.27 -0.82 -2.12
C ASP A 58 8.17 0.12 -1.60
N LEU A 59 7.19 -0.40 -0.84
CA LEU A 59 6.14 0.40 -0.22
C LEU A 59 6.69 1.42 0.77
N LYS A 60 7.64 1.04 1.65
CA LYS A 60 8.30 1.98 2.57
C LYS A 60 9.03 3.08 1.83
N ALA A 61 9.81 2.74 0.81
CA ALA A 61 10.54 3.72 0.02
C ALA A 61 9.59 4.69 -0.71
N GLY A 62 8.51 4.17 -1.29
CA GLY A 62 7.49 4.96 -1.95
C GLY A 62 6.77 5.94 -1.02
N LEU A 63 6.30 5.45 0.13
CA LEU A 63 5.60 6.27 1.12
C LEU A 63 6.51 7.31 1.75
N GLN A 64 7.77 6.95 2.03
CA GLN A 64 8.78 7.88 2.52
C GLN A 64 9.04 8.99 1.50
N ALA A 65 9.23 8.65 0.22
CA ALA A 65 9.44 9.63 -0.83
C ALA A 65 8.23 10.56 -0.99
N ALA A 66 7.01 10.03 -0.92
CA ALA A 66 5.78 10.83 -0.99
C ALA A 66 5.64 11.78 0.21
N LYS A 67 6.06 11.35 1.41
CA LYS A 67 6.10 12.19 2.63
C LYS A 67 7.15 13.31 2.53
N ASP A 68 8.34 13.03 1.99
CA ASP A 68 9.47 13.97 2.02
C ASP A 68 9.50 14.96 0.84
N THR A 69 8.99 14.57 -0.33
CA THR A 69 9.23 15.31 -1.59
C THR A 69 7.97 15.92 -2.22
N ASP A 70 6.83 15.89 -1.52
CA ASP A 70 5.50 16.27 -2.06
C ASP A 70 5.16 15.51 -3.37
N ALA A 71 5.79 14.35 -3.57
CA ALA A 71 5.59 13.53 -4.75
C ALA A 71 4.38 12.62 -4.57
N ASP A 72 3.63 12.42 -5.66
CA ASP A 72 2.45 11.56 -5.64
C ASP A 72 2.81 10.08 -5.51
N LEU A 73 2.27 9.40 -4.49
CA LEU A 73 2.10 7.95 -4.48
C LEU A 73 0.62 7.62 -4.58
N LYS A 74 0.18 6.90 -5.62
CA LYS A 74 -1.25 6.60 -5.86
C LYS A 74 -1.56 5.15 -5.58
N ILE A 75 -2.61 4.88 -4.82
CA ILE A 75 -3.14 3.53 -4.60
C ILE A 75 -4.54 3.45 -5.18
N ASN A 76 -4.72 2.61 -6.20
CA ASN A 76 -6.02 2.32 -6.79
C ASN A 76 -6.46 0.90 -6.39
N GLU A 77 -7.65 0.80 -5.84
CA GLU A 77 -8.21 -0.46 -5.35
C GLU A 77 -9.05 -1.13 -6.42
N TYR A 78 -8.80 -2.42 -6.66
CA TYR A 78 -9.69 -3.27 -7.44
C TYR A 78 -10.20 -4.42 -6.58
N SER A 79 -11.17 -4.10 -5.73
CA SER A 79 -11.67 -4.93 -4.64
C SER A 79 -12.28 -6.26 -5.13
N GLU A 80 -12.87 -6.29 -6.33
CA GLU A 80 -13.45 -7.50 -6.94
C GLU A 80 -12.42 -8.63 -7.11
N ARG A 81 -11.14 -8.29 -7.26
CA ARG A 81 -10.05 -9.26 -7.44
C ARG A 81 -8.98 -9.15 -6.35
N MET A 82 -9.23 -8.39 -5.29
CA MET A 82 -8.26 -8.14 -4.22
C MET A 82 -6.90 -7.68 -4.79
N TYR A 83 -6.94 -6.69 -5.68
CA TYR A 83 -5.73 -6.07 -6.22
C TYR A 83 -5.60 -4.62 -5.79
N LEU A 84 -4.34 -4.22 -5.55
CA LEU A 84 -3.92 -2.84 -5.36
C LEU A 84 -2.96 -2.48 -6.48
N PHE A 85 -3.24 -1.39 -7.18
CA PHE A 85 -2.32 -0.81 -8.16
C PHE A 85 -1.65 0.39 -7.51
N VAL A 86 -0.35 0.28 -7.25
CA VAL A 86 0.45 1.30 -6.58
C VAL A 86 1.33 1.99 -7.61
N THR A 87 1.05 3.27 -7.87
CA THR A 87 1.92 4.12 -8.68
C THR A 87 2.85 4.89 -7.76
N TYR A 88 4.14 4.61 -7.87
CA TYR A 88 5.21 5.20 -7.09
C TYR A 88 5.63 6.58 -7.62
N PRO A 89 6.29 7.41 -6.79
CA PRO A 89 6.80 8.73 -7.18
C PRO A 89 7.70 8.75 -8.42
N ASN A 90 8.38 7.64 -8.73
CA ASN A 90 9.20 7.51 -9.94
C ASN A 90 8.40 7.19 -11.22
N GLY A 91 7.06 7.18 -11.14
CA GLY A 91 6.15 6.86 -12.24
C GLY A 91 5.95 5.37 -12.50
N LYS A 92 6.61 4.48 -11.74
CA LYS A 92 6.43 3.03 -11.86
C LYS A 92 5.11 2.62 -11.21
N THR A 93 4.33 1.80 -11.89
CA THR A 93 3.12 1.18 -11.32
C THR A 93 3.36 -0.30 -11.09
N GLU A 94 3.08 -0.76 -9.88
CA GLU A 94 3.11 -2.17 -9.51
C GLU A 94 1.72 -2.65 -9.13
N GLN A 95 1.46 -3.93 -9.37
CA GLN A 95 0.21 -4.58 -9.00
C GLN A 95 0.47 -5.59 -7.88
N TYR A 96 -0.12 -5.33 -6.72
CA TYR A 96 -0.06 -6.24 -5.58
C TYR A 96 -1.38 -6.94 -5.34
N THR A 97 -1.32 -8.15 -4.81
CA THR A 97 -2.48 -8.80 -4.21
C THR A 97 -2.72 -8.20 -2.82
N GLY A 98 -3.86 -7.54 -2.63
CA GLY A 98 -4.19 -6.89 -1.36
C GLY A 98 -5.56 -6.25 -1.35
N LEU A 99 -6.01 -5.87 -0.16
CA LEU A 99 -7.29 -5.21 0.05
C LEU A 99 -7.20 -4.18 1.17
N ARG A 100 -8.09 -3.18 1.13
CA ARG A 100 -8.30 -2.26 2.24
C ARG A 100 -8.94 -3.01 3.40
N VAL A 101 -8.42 -2.81 4.61
CA VAL A 101 -8.94 -3.36 5.86
C VAL A 101 -9.36 -2.23 6.79
N GLN A 102 -10.26 -2.52 7.73
CA GLN A 102 -10.67 -1.50 8.72
C GLN A 102 -9.50 -1.12 9.63
N ILE A 103 -9.42 0.19 9.93
CA ILE A 103 -8.53 0.77 10.95
C ILE A 103 -9.17 0.62 12.31
#